data_AF-A0AB36I4C3-F1
#
_entry.id   AF-A0AB36I4C3-F1
#
_cell.length_a   1.000
_cell.length_b   1.000
_cell.length_c   1.000
_cell.angle_alpha   90.00
_cell.angle_beta   90.00
_cell.angle_gamma   90.00
#
_symmetry.space_group_name_H-M   'P 1'
#
loop_
_entity.id
_entity.type
_entity.pdbx_description
1 polymer ?
#
loop_
_entity_poly.entity_id
_entity_poly.type
_entity_poly.pdbx_seq_one_letter_code
_entity_poly.pdbx_strand_id
1 'polypeptide(L)'
;MSWNDLVIEKSRGIVTEKNIDKFNCDFWCAIDDEHNSDIPDGEFCEFAIDMWGMKLKGHYIAEWIGDDEYPNETEPCEIELDYIDNVLVS
;
A
#
# COMPACT_ATOMS: atom_id res chain seq x y z
N MET A 1 12.40 1.50 -11.20
CA MET A 1 12.97 2.05 -9.95
C MET A 1 12.49 1.14 -8.82
N SER A 2 13.27 0.87 -7.77
CA SER A 2 12.75 0.05 -6.66
C SER A 2 11.70 0.83 -5.87
N TRP A 3 10.77 0.15 -5.21
CA TRP A 3 9.76 0.76 -4.32
C TRP A 3 10.38 1.75 -3.33
N ASN A 4 11.45 1.32 -2.64
CA ASN A 4 12.13 2.14 -1.65
C ASN A 4 12.75 3.40 -2.27
N ASP A 5 13.42 3.27 -3.42
CA ASP A 5 14.05 4.42 -4.10
C ASP A 5 12.98 5.43 -4.54
N LEU A 6 11.85 4.94 -5.07
CA LEU A 6 10.73 5.77 -5.50
C LEU A 6 10.19 6.59 -4.33
N VAL A 7 9.85 5.93 -3.22
CA VAL A 7 9.29 6.59 -2.03
C VAL A 7 10.28 7.61 -1.46
N ILE A 8 11.55 7.25 -1.34
CA ILE A 8 12.59 8.15 -0.81
C ILE A 8 12.72 9.39 -1.70
N GLU A 9 12.81 9.23 -3.02
CA GLU A 9 12.95 10.35 -3.96
C GLU A 9 11.72 11.28 -3.93
N LYS A 10 10.51 10.70 -3.93
CA LYS A 10 9.27 11.44 -4.12
C LYS A 10 8.68 12.01 -2.84
N SER A 11 9.05 11.48 -1.67
CA SER A 11 8.58 11.95 -0.36
C SER A 11 9.15 13.31 0.09
N ARG A 12 10.00 13.95 -0.73
CA ARG A 12 10.61 15.27 -0.44
C ARG A 12 11.37 15.31 0.90
N GLY A 13 11.99 14.19 1.27
CA GLY A 13 12.80 14.06 2.48
C GLY A 13 12.04 13.67 3.75
N ILE A 14 10.73 13.39 3.65
CA ILE A 14 9.95 12.80 4.76
C ILE A 14 10.41 11.35 4.98
N VAL A 15 10.60 10.61 3.89
CA VAL A 15 11.13 9.25 3.91
C VAL A 15 12.59 9.28 3.44
N THR A 16 13.42 8.51 4.12
CA THR A 16 14.86 8.39 3.93
C THR A 16 15.26 6.94 4.14
N GLU A 17 16.47 6.55 3.73
CA GLU A 17 17.01 5.20 4.01
C GLU A 17 16.97 4.82 5.50
N LYS A 18 16.98 5.79 6.41
CA LYS A 18 16.97 5.54 7.86
C LYS A 18 15.60 5.16 8.42
N ASN A 19 14.53 5.51 7.73
CA ASN A 19 13.16 5.31 8.21
C ASN A 19 12.27 4.57 7.20
N ILE A 20 12.82 4.10 6.08
CA ILE A 20 12.08 3.39 5.03
C ILE A 20 11.43 2.09 5.54
N ASP A 21 12.10 1.33 6.41
CA ASP A 21 11.52 0.10 6.98
C ASP A 21 10.32 0.41 7.86
N LYS A 22 10.40 1.50 8.64
CA LYS A 22 9.28 1.97 9.46
C LYS A 22 8.14 2.48 8.58
N PHE A 23 8.47 3.22 7.53
CA PHE A 23 7.48 3.68 6.55
C PHE A 23 6.76 2.50 5.90
N ASN A 24 7.49 1.46 5.46
CA ASN A 24 6.91 0.27 4.84
C ASN A 24 5.98 -0.48 5.80
N CYS A 25 6.37 -0.61 7.06
CA CYS A 25 5.52 -1.21 8.09
C CYS A 25 4.25 -0.39 8.33
N ASP A 26 4.39 0.93 8.55
CA ASP A 26 3.26 1.82 8.79
C ASP A 26 2.33 1.87 7.55
N PHE A 27 2.91 1.83 6.33
CA PHE A 27 2.18 1.80 5.06
C PHE A 27 1.36 0.53 4.92
N TRP A 28 1.98 -0.65 5.12
CA TRP A 28 1.28 -1.91 5.01
C TRP A 28 0.11 -2.00 6.01
N CYS A 29 0.33 -1.63 7.27
CA CYS A 29 -0.75 -1.58 8.27
C CYS A 29 -1.89 -0.65 7.86
N ALA A 30 -1.59 0.51 7.25
CA ALA A 30 -2.63 1.43 6.80
C ALA A 30 -3.46 0.89 5.63
N ILE A 31 -2.86 0.10 4.73
CA ILE A 31 -3.58 -0.55 3.64
C ILE A 31 -4.40 -1.73 4.16
N ASP A 32 -3.84 -2.52 5.06
CA ASP A 32 -4.51 -3.67 5.69
C ASP A 32 -5.72 -3.22 6.54
N ASP A 33 -5.59 -2.14 7.32
CA ASP A 33 -6.69 -1.59 8.12
C ASP A 33 -7.87 -1.06 7.27
N GLU A 34 -7.60 -0.58 6.05
CA GLU A 34 -8.62 -0.12 5.10
C GLU A 34 -9.18 -1.27 4.24
N HIS A 35 -8.51 -2.42 4.22
CA HIS A 35 -8.94 -3.58 3.46
C HIS A 35 -10.19 -4.21 4.08
N ASN A 36 -11.17 -4.52 3.24
CA ASN A 36 -12.26 -5.40 3.65
C ASN A 36 -11.93 -6.81 3.20
N SER A 37 -11.69 -7.72 4.14
CA SER A 37 -11.31 -9.09 3.82
C SER A 37 -12.43 -9.92 3.17
N ASP A 38 -13.67 -9.42 3.10
CA ASP A 38 -14.75 -10.01 2.30
C ASP A 38 -14.64 -9.68 0.80
N ILE A 39 -13.64 -8.89 0.38
CA ILE A 39 -13.40 -8.57 -1.03
C ILE A 39 -13.00 -9.88 -1.76
N PRO A 40 -13.56 -10.17 -2.94
CA PRO A 40 -13.21 -11.41 -3.65
C PRO A 40 -11.75 -11.46 -4.10
N ASP A 41 -11.20 -12.66 -4.12
CA ASP A 41 -9.90 -12.95 -4.74
C ASP A 41 -9.84 -12.46 -6.20
N GLY A 42 -8.77 -11.73 -6.52
CA GLY A 42 -8.53 -11.11 -7.82
C GLY A 42 -9.21 -9.75 -8.04
N GLU A 43 -9.94 -9.21 -7.07
CA GLU A 43 -10.61 -7.92 -7.22
C GLU A 43 -9.60 -6.76 -7.14
N PHE A 44 -9.71 -5.84 -8.11
CA PHE A 44 -8.91 -4.61 -8.15
C PHE A 44 -9.46 -3.58 -7.17
N CYS A 45 -8.60 -3.07 -6.29
CA CYS A 45 -8.95 -2.12 -5.26
C CYS A 45 -8.10 -0.85 -5.37
N GLU A 46 -8.73 0.32 -5.23
CA GLU A 46 -8.03 1.61 -5.14
C GLU A 46 -7.96 2.06 -3.68
N PHE A 47 -6.86 2.71 -3.30
CA PHE A 47 -6.70 3.30 -1.98
C PHE A 47 -6.29 4.76 -2.04
N ALA A 48 -6.65 5.50 -0.99
CA ALA A 48 -6.19 6.86 -0.75
C ALA A 48 -6.02 7.11 0.76
N ILE A 49 -4.78 7.22 1.21
CA ILE A 49 -4.46 7.36 2.65
C ILE A 49 -3.64 8.63 2.90
N ASP A 50 -3.86 9.25 4.06
CA ASP A 50 -3.03 10.35 4.56
C ASP A 50 -2.08 9.79 5.64
N MET A 51 -0.78 9.70 5.33
CA MET A 51 0.22 9.09 6.21
C MET A 51 1.50 9.91 6.27
N TRP A 52 2.06 10.09 7.47
CA TRP A 52 3.30 10.85 7.70
C TRP A 52 3.30 12.27 7.12
N GLY A 53 2.10 12.86 6.99
CA GLY A 53 1.90 14.18 6.39
C GLY A 53 1.89 14.20 4.85
N MET A 54 1.91 13.04 4.21
CA MET A 54 1.79 12.86 2.75
C MET A 54 0.42 12.28 2.38
N LYS A 55 -0.08 12.64 1.20
CA LYS A 55 -1.23 11.98 0.57
C LYS A 55 -0.73 10.88 -0.36
N LEU A 56 -1.04 9.63 -0.05
CA LEU A 56 -0.67 8.47 -0.85
C LEU A 56 -1.91 7.92 -1.55
N LYS A 57 -1.80 7.62 -2.84
CA LYS A 57 -2.85 6.95 -3.60
C LYS A 57 -2.25 5.87 -4.47
N GLY A 58 -3.01 4.81 -4.68
CA GLY A 58 -2.55 3.68 -5.46
C GLY A 58 -3.63 2.62 -5.59
N HIS A 59 -3.18 1.42 -5.91
CA HIS A 59 -4.06 0.27 -6.07
C HIS A 59 -3.38 -1.01 -5.60
N TYR A 60 -4.18 -2.04 -5.40
CA TYR A 60 -3.76 -3.39 -5.06
C TYR A 60 -4.77 -4.40 -5.61
N ILE A 61 -4.38 -5.68 -5.63
CA ILE A 61 -5.25 -6.82 -5.92
C ILE A 61 -5.55 -7.54 -4.60
N ALA A 62 -6.82 -7.78 -4.29
CA ALA A 62 -7.17 -8.64 -3.18
C ALA A 62 -6.79 -10.08 -3.50
N GLU A 63 -6.01 -10.74 -2.65
CA GLU A 63 -5.60 -12.13 -2.85
C GLU A 63 -6.04 -12.99 -1.66
N TRP A 64 -6.56 -14.18 -1.94
CA TRP A 64 -6.95 -15.12 -0.89
C TRP A 64 -5.75 -15.55 -0.04
N ILE A 65 -5.89 -15.48 1.29
CA ILE A 65 -4.80 -15.75 2.23
C ILE A 65 -4.40 -17.24 2.31
N GLY A 66 -5.09 -18.12 1.59
CA GLY A 66 -4.81 -19.56 1.59
C GLY A 66 -5.28 -20.29 2.85
N ASP A 67 -6.20 -19.69 3.62
CA ASP A 67 -6.77 -20.30 4.83
C ASP A 67 -8.09 -21.03 4.50
N ASP A 68 -8.07 -22.37 4.60
CA ASP A 68 -9.24 -23.22 4.38
C ASP A 68 -10.35 -23.00 5.43
N GLU A 69 -10.03 -22.49 6.63
CA GLU A 69 -11.01 -22.13 7.66
C GLU A 69 -11.74 -20.82 7.32
N TYR A 70 -11.08 -19.94 6.56
CA TYR A 70 -11.59 -18.66 6.09
C TYR A 70 -11.46 -18.54 4.55
N PRO A 71 -12.24 -19.33 3.79
CA PRO A 71 -12.06 -19.51 2.35
C PRO A 71 -12.40 -18.26 1.51
N ASN A 72 -12.89 -17.19 2.15
CA ASN A 72 -13.21 -15.94 1.50
C ASN A 72 -12.34 -14.78 2.01
N GLU A 73 -11.44 -15.02 2.98
CA GLU A 73 -10.62 -13.96 3.57
C GLU A 73 -9.48 -13.60 2.62
N THR A 74 -9.43 -12.34 2.23
CA THR A 74 -8.36 -11.79 1.39
C THR A 74 -7.47 -10.84 2.13
N GLU A 75 -6.28 -10.60 1.56
CA GLU A 75 -5.36 -9.53 1.96
C GLU A 75 -4.95 -8.66 0.74
N PRO A 76 -4.45 -7.44 0.98
CA PRO A 76 -3.89 -6.61 -0.08
C PRO A 76 -2.58 -7.19 -0.65
N CYS A 77 -2.57 -7.53 -1.94
CA CYS A 77 -1.39 -7.98 -2.68
C CYS A 77 -1.12 -7.11 -3.91
N GLU A 78 0.05 -7.27 -4.53
CA GLU A 78 0.48 -6.50 -5.71
C GLU A 78 0.31 -4.98 -5.55
N ILE A 79 0.61 -4.47 -4.35
CA ILE A 79 0.36 -3.07 -3.99
C ILE A 79 1.28 -2.15 -4.80
N GLU A 80 0.69 -1.19 -5.51
CA GLU A 80 1.40 -0.14 -6.24
C GLU A 80 1.00 1.26 -5.75
N LEU A 81 1.96 2.19 -5.79
CA LEU A 81 1.70 3.62 -5.55
C LEU A 81 1.57 4.34 -6.88
N ASP A 82 0.44 5.02 -7.08
CA ASP A 82 0.20 5.87 -8.24
C ASP A 82 0.57 7.33 -7.95
N TYR A 83 0.30 7.82 -6.74
CA TYR A 83 0.54 9.22 -6.39
C TYR A 83 1.14 9.40 -4.99
N ILE A 84 2.07 10.35 -4.89
CA ILE A 84 2.56 10.93 -3.63
C ILE A 84 2.35 12.44 -3.68
N ASP A 85 1.55 12.99 -2.77
CA ASP A 85 1.17 14.41 -2.72
C ASP A 85 0.63 14.96 -4.06
N ASN A 86 -0.22 14.16 -4.72
CA ASN A 86 -0.78 14.44 -6.06
C ASN A 86 0.26 14.52 -7.20
N VAL A 87 1.49 14.06 -6.97
CA VAL A 87 2.49 13.85 -8.03
C VAL A 87 2.38 12.39 -8.47
N LEU A 88 2.22 12.16 -9.77
CA LEU A 88 2.20 10.81 -10.36
C LEU A 88 3.59 10.17 -10.20
N VAL A 89 3.62 8.93 -9.72
CA VAL A 89 4.85 8.17 -9.46
C VAL A 89 4.90 6.78 -10.12
N SER A 90 3.77 6.29 -10.67
CA SER A 90 3.72 5.08 -11.52
C SER A 90 4.19 5.31 -12.95
#